data_AF-A0A8S3DVA8-F1
#
_entry.id   AF-A0A8S3DVA8-F1
#
_cell.length_a   1.000
_cell.length_b   1.000
_cell.length_c   1.000
_cell.angle_alpha   90.00
_cell.angle_beta   90.00
_cell.angle_gamma   90.00
#
_symmetry.space_group_name_H-M   'P 1'
#
loop_
_entity.id
_entity.type
_entity.pdbx_description
1 polymer ?
#
loop_
_entity_poly.entity_id
_entity_poly.type
_entity_poly.pdbx_seq_one_letter_code
_entity_poly.pdbx_strand_id
1 'polypeptide(L)' 'RAITLAEASASVIYCNSTVNIPSGSIGIRESLGKTTRPRKINKS' A
#
# COMPACT_ATOMS: atom_id res chain seq x y z
N ARG A 1 16.28 -4.52 -12.00
CA ARG A 1 15.93 -3.19 -12.56
C ARG A 1 15.44 -2.34 -11.40
N ALA A 2 15.81 -1.06 -11.33
CA ALA A 2 15.32 -0.17 -10.29
C ALA A 2 13.80 0.02 -10.45
N ILE A 3 13.05 -0.05 -9.34
CA ILE A 3 11.60 0.20 -9.33
C ILE A 3 11.42 1.71 -9.48
N THR A 4 10.60 2.13 -10.43
CA THR A 4 10.33 3.56 -10.63
C THR A 4 9.45 4.11 -9.50
N LEU A 5 9.59 5.40 -9.16
CA LEU A 5 8.74 6.07 -8.16
C LEU A 5 7.24 5.89 -8.48
N ALA A 6 6.90 5.88 -9.78
CA ALA A 6 5.55 5.62 -10.27
C ALA A 6 5.05 4.20 -9.92
N GLU A 7 5.85 3.16 -10.14
CA GLU A 7 5.51 1.79 -9.74
C GLU A 7 5.42 1.63 -8.22
N ALA A 8 6.30 2.30 -7.47
CA ALA A 8 6.24 2.29 -6.02
C ALA A 8 4.94 2.91 -5.50
N SER A 9 4.52 4.05 -6.07
CA SER A 9 3.26 4.71 -5.71
C SER A 9 2.02 3.91 -6.10
N ALA A 10 2.04 3.20 -7.23
CA ALA A 10 0.95 2.31 -7.65
C ALA A 10 0.85 1.04 -6.78
N SER A 11 1.86 0.76 -5.95
CA SER A 11 1.94 -0.41 -5.10
C SER A 11 1.45 -0.17 -3.67
N VAL A 12 1.04 1.04 -3.30
CA VAL A 12 0.57 1.34 -1.93
C VAL A 12 -0.96 1.27 -1.87
N ILE A 13 -1.48 0.39 -1.03
CA ILE A 13 -2.91 0.35 -0.67
C ILE A 13 -3.12 1.24 0.54
N TYR A 14 -4.14 2.10 0.51
CA TYR A 14 -4.58 2.87 1.67
C TYR A 14 -5.91 2.33 2.19
N CYS A 15 -6.00 2.15 3.50
CA CYS A 15 -7.22 1.82 4.20
C CYS A 15 -7.55 2.96 5.16
N ASN A 16 -8.77 3.49 5.05
CA ASN A 16 -9.25 4.53 5.95
C ASN A 16 -10.36 3.94 6.82
N SER A 17 -10.24 4.14 8.13
CA SER A 17 -11.22 3.71 9.12
C SER A 17 -11.59 4.90 10.00
N THR A 18 -12.78 4.89 10.58
CA THR A 18 -13.21 5.91 11.56
C THR A 18 -13.75 5.20 12.79
N VAL A 19 -13.29 5.62 13.97
CA VAL A 19 -13.76 5.11 15.25
C VAL A 19 -14.57 6.22 15.92
N ASN A 20 -15.84 5.95 16.23
CA ASN A 20 -16.66 6.86 17.00
C ASN A 20 -16.43 6.62 18.49
N ILE A 21 -16.18 7.69 19.23
CA ILE A 21 -16.04 7.72 20.68
C ILE A 21 -17.02 8.76 21.27
N PRO A 22 -17.32 8.73 22.58
CA PRO A 22 -18.30 9.65 23.16
C PRO A 22 -18.01 11.15 22.93
N SER A 23 -16.73 11.52 22.76
CA SER A 23 -16.30 12.91 22.51
C SER A 23 -16.22 13.30 21.03
N GLY A 24 -16.51 12.39 20.08
CA GLY A 24 -16.43 12.65 18.65
C GLY A 24 -15.98 11.45 17.83
N SER A 25 -15.32 11.69 16.69
CA SER A 25 -14.79 10.63 15.84
C SER A 25 -13.29 10.78 15.61
N ILE A 26 -12.57 9.65 15.56
CA ILE A 26 -11.15 9.58 15.27
C ILE A 26 -10.98 8.88 13.93
N GLY A 27 -10.36 9.56 12.97
CA GLY A 27 -9.96 8.98 11.69
C GLY A 27 -8.63 8.23 11.81
N ILE A 28 -8.57 7.00 11.30
CA ILE A 28 -7.38 6.17 11.23
C ILE A 28 -7.06 5.92 9.75
N ARG A 29 -5.81 6.15 9.34
CA ARG A 29 -5.32 5.87 7.99
C ARG A 29 -4.15 4.89 8.07
N GLU A 30 -4.30 3.73 7.45
CA GLU A 30 -3.26 2.72 7.31
C GLU A 30 -2.83 2.60 5.85
N SER A 31 -1.55 2.28 5.64
CA SER A 31 -0.98 2.07 4.31
C SER A 31 -0.20 0.75 4.25
N LEU A 32 -0.47 -0.06 3.24
CA LEU A 32 0.22 -1.32 2.99
C LEU A 32 0.93 -1.26 1.63
N GLY A 33 2.26 -1.33 1.64
CA GLY A 33 3.05 -1.46 0.42
C GLY A 33 3.03 -2.89 -0.12
N LYS A 34 2.62 -3.09 -1.36
CA LYS A 34 2.78 -4.34 -2.10
C LYS A 34 4.22 -4.43 -2.62
N THR A 35 4.90 -5.52 -2.30
CA THR A 35 6.20 -5.85 -2.91
C THR A 35 5.97 -6.67 -4.17
N THR A 36 6.46 -6.19 -5.30
CA THR A 36 6.48 -6.98 -6.54
C THR A 36 7.43 -8.15 -6.37
N ARG A 37 6.89 -9.38 -6.44
CA ARG A 37 7.72 -10.60 -6.46
C ARG A 37 8.55 -10.63 -7.75
N PRO A 38 9.85 -10.98 -7.68
CA PRO A 38 10.64 -11.18 -8.90
C PRO A 38 9.98 -12.29 -9.73
N ARG A 39 9.59 -11.99 -10.98
CA ARG A 39 9.14 -13.05 -11.90
C ARG A 39 10.32 -13.96 -12.21
N LYS A 40 10.13 -15.28 -12.10
CA LYS A 40 11.08 -16.27 -12.60
C LYS A 40 11.19 -16.08 -14.12
N ILE A 41 12.31 -15.53 -14.58
CA ILE A 41 12.59 -15.43 -16.01
C ILE A 41 13.07 -16.81 -16.45
N ASN A 42 12.19 -17.59 -17.08
CA ASN A 42 12.65 -18.76 -17.83
C ASN A 42 13.43 -18.24 -19.04
N LYS A 43 14.73 -18.50 -19.06
CA LYS A 43 15.54 -18.37 -20.27
C LYS A 43 15.34 -19.66 -21.06
N SER A 44 14.70 -19.56 -22.23
CA SER A 44 14.68 -20.60 -23.26
C SER A 44 15.98 -20.57 -24.04
#